data_AF-A0A232EX03-F1
#
_entry.id   AF-A0A232EX03-F1
#
_cell.length_a   1.000
_cell.length_b   1.000
_cell.length_c   1.000
_cell.angle_alpha   90.00
_cell.angle_beta   90.00
_cell.angle_gamma   90.00
#
_symmetry.space_group_name_H-M   'P 1'
#
loop_
_entity.id
_entity.type
_entity.pdbx_description
1 polymer ?
#
loop_
_entity_poly.entity_id
_entity_poly.type
_entity_poly.pdbx_seq_one_letter_code
_entity_poly.pdbx_strand_id
1 'polypeptide(L)' 'MILSKLDNQSLLNAAQVSKTWLSITKSTFNLRQRVRRYIRYRNKLSQIHPKTKSSYTNHSLLRLHQFHSRK' A
#
# COMPACT_ATOMS: atom_id res chain seq x y z
N MET A 1 4.08 -24.88 -11.55
CA MET A 1 3.61 -24.33 -10.25
C MET A 1 2.48 -23.35 -10.53
N ILE A 2 1.28 -23.53 -9.96
CA ILE A 2 0.09 -22.72 -10.29
C ILE A 2 0.31 -21.20 -10.15
N LEU A 3 1.13 -20.80 -9.17
CA LEU A 3 1.50 -19.40 -8.90
C LEU A 3 2.20 -18.67 -10.05
N SER A 4 2.86 -19.37 -10.98
CA SER A 4 3.50 -18.70 -12.12
C SER A 4 2.51 -18.19 -13.16
N LYS A 5 1.28 -18.72 -13.17
CA LYS A 5 0.20 -18.31 -14.07
C LYS A 5 -0.60 -17.11 -13.55
N LEU A 6 -0.46 -16.77 -12.27
CA LEU A 6 -1.10 -15.61 -11.68
C LEU A 6 -0.49 -14.32 -12.24
N ASP A 7 -1.32 -13.29 -12.40
CA ASP A 7 -0.86 -11.92 -12.60
C ASP A 7 -0.20 -11.37 -11.33
N ASN A 8 0.45 -10.21 -11.44
CA ASN A 8 1.26 -9.67 -10.35
C ASN A 8 0.44 -9.27 -9.12
N GLN A 9 -0.80 -8.81 -9.30
CA GLN A 9 -1.66 -8.41 -8.18
C GLN A 9 -2.21 -9.65 -7.47
N SER A 10 -2.69 -10.66 -8.21
CA SER A 10 -3.14 -11.92 -7.60
C SER A 10 -2.01 -12.67 -6.89
N LEU A 11 -0.79 -12.62 -7.45
CA LEU A 11 0.40 -13.17 -6.80
C LEU A 11 0.73 -12.46 -5.48
N LEU A 12 0.58 -11.13 -5.42
CA LEU A 12 0.76 -10.35 -4.20
C LEU A 12 -0.30 -10.72 -3.15
N ASN A 13 -1.56 -10.82 -3.57
CA ASN A 13 -2.66 -11.20 -2.68
C ASN A 13 -2.44 -12.59 -2.09
N ALA A 14 -2.00 -13.56 -2.91
CA ALA A 14 -1.65 -14.90 -2.44
C ALA A 14 -0.58 -14.85 -1.34
N ALA A 15 0.45 -14.01 -1.49
CA ALA A 15 1.49 -13.84 -0.48
C ALA A 15 0.98 -13.26 0.86
N GLN A 16 -0.19 -12.61 0.88
CA GLN A 16 -0.81 -12.03 2.06
C GLN A 16 -1.76 -12.99 2.80
N VAL A 17 -2.16 -14.11 2.18
CA VAL A 17 -3.12 -15.07 2.76
C VAL A 17 -2.56 -15.74 4.02
N SER A 18 -1.32 -16.21 3.98
CA SER A 18 -0.69 -16.85 5.14
C SER A 18 0.84 -16.86 5.06
N LYS A 19 1.51 -17.17 6.18
CA LYS A 19 2.97 -17.35 6.22
C LYS A 19 3.45 -18.46 5.28
N THR A 20 2.67 -19.53 5.13
CA THR A 20 2.97 -20.64 4.21
C THR A 20 2.93 -20.16 2.76
N TRP A 21 1.88 -19.43 2.36
CA TRP A 21 1.79 -18.85 1.02
C TRP A 21 2.90 -17.82 0.76
N LEU A 22 3.27 -17.03 1.76
CA LEU A 22 4.40 -16.11 1.67
C LEU A 22 5.73 -16.84 1.45
N SER A 23 5.93 -17.98 2.11
CA SER A 23 7.13 -18.81 1.92
C SER A 23 7.19 -19.37 0.50
N ILE A 24 6.07 -19.91 0.00
CA ILE A 24 5.98 -20.48 -1.35
C ILE A 24 6.19 -19.42 -2.45
N THR A 25 5.64 -18.21 -2.29
CA THR A 25 5.87 -17.12 -3.25
C THR A 25 7.33 -16.62 -3.26
N LYS A 26 8.10 -16.87 -2.20
CA LYS A 26 9.53 -16.53 -2.09
C LYS A 26 10.47 -17.67 -2.49
N SER A 27 9.98 -18.91 -2.54
CA SER A 27 10.79 -20.12 -2.77
C SER A 27 11.45 -20.14 -4.15
N THR A 28 10.80 -19.54 -5.15
CA THR A 28 11.35 -19.43 -6.50
C THR A 28 11.87 -18.02 -6.76
N PHE A 29 13.05 -17.93 -7.37
CA PHE A 29 13.68 -16.65 -7.72
C PHE A 29 12.77 -15.78 -8.58
N ASN A 30 12.10 -16.38 -9.59
CA ASN A 30 11.25 -15.66 -10.52
C ASN A 30 10.04 -15.01 -9.82
N LEU A 31 9.29 -15.75 -9.00
CA LEU A 31 8.14 -15.19 -8.27
C LEU A 31 8.58 -14.09 -7.32
N ARG A 32 9.69 -14.29 -6.60
CA ARG A 32 10.27 -13.28 -5.70
C ARG A 32 10.62 -11.99 -6.45
N GLN A 33 11.21 -12.09 -7.64
CA GLN A 33 11.53 -10.92 -8.46
C GLN A 33 10.28 -10.21 -8.97
N ARG A 34 9.27 -10.95 -9.42
CA ARG A 34 7.99 -10.38 -9.87
C ARG A 34 7.31 -9.58 -8.77
N VAL A 35 7.19 -10.14 -7.56
CA VAL A 35 6.62 -9.46 -6.40
C VAL A 35 7.40 -8.19 -6.05
N ARG A 36 8.75 -8.27 -5.99
CA ARG A 36 9.59 -7.10 -5.68
C ARG A 36 9.46 -5.98 -6.71
N ARG A 37 9.46 -6.32 -8.00
CA ARG A 37 9.28 -5.35 -9.09
C ARG A 37 7.90 -4.69 -9.01
N TYR A 38 6.86 -5.47 -8.73
CA TYR A 38 5.50 -4.96 -8.61
C TYR A 38 5.34 -3.98 -7.44
N ILE A 39 5.87 -4.31 -6.26
CA ILE A 39 5.87 -3.41 -5.09
C ILE A 39 6.64 -2.12 -5.42
N ARG A 40 7.82 -2.22 -6.04
CA ARG A 40 8.61 -1.05 -6.43
C ARG A 40 7.86 -0.15 -7.41
N TYR A 41 7.18 -0.74 -8.40
CA TYR A 41 6.34 -0.02 -9.34
C TYR A 41 5.18 0.71 -8.64
N ARG A 42 4.44 0.03 -7.75
CA ARG A 42 3.37 0.65 -6.96
C ARG A 42 3.88 1.79 -6.08
N ASN A 43 5.03 1.62 -5.43
CA ASN A 43 5.64 2.66 -4.59
C ASN A 43 6.10 3.87 -5.41
N LYS A 44 6.51 3.67 -6.67
CA LYS A 44 6.82 4.77 -7.59
C LYS A 44 5.55 5.51 -8.00
N LEU A 45 4.49 4.80 -8.36
CA LEU A 45 3.20 5.41 -8.70
C LEU A 45 2.58 6.17 -7.53
N SER A 46 2.70 5.67 -6.31
CA SER A 46 2.17 6.35 -5.12
C SER A 46 2.94 7.62 -4.74
N GLN A 47 4.17 7.79 -5.24
CA GLN A 47 4.93 9.03 -5.08
C GLN A 47 4.56 10.07 -6.14
N ILE A 48 4.12 9.62 -7.31
CA ILE A 48 3.68 10.50 -8.41
C ILE A 48 2.30 11.08 -8.12
N HIS A 49 1.42 10.33 -7.43
CA HIS A 49 0.21 10.90 -6.88
C HIS A 49 0.57 11.77 -5.67
N PRO A 50 0.27 13.09 -5.68
CA PRO A 50 0.33 13.85 -4.44
C PRO A 50 -0.61 13.14 -3.47
N LYS A 51 -0.07 12.68 -2.33
CA LYS A 51 -0.91 12.31 -1.19
C LYS A 51 -1.80 13.52 -0.96
N THR A 52 -3.09 13.42 -1.26
CA THR A 52 -4.07 14.38 -0.79
C THR A 52 -3.96 14.34 0.73
N LYS A 53 -3.18 15.26 1.28
CA LYS A 53 -3.07 15.48 2.72
C LYS A 53 -4.39 16.10 3.15
N SER A 54 -5.49 15.36 3.14
CA SER A 54 -6.66 15.73 3.94
C SER A 54 -6.39 15.27 5.38
N SER A 55 -5.33 15.81 5.97
CA SER A 55 -5.16 15.83 7.41
C SER A 55 -5.56 17.23 7.86
N TYR A 56 -6.87 17.50 7.82
CA TYR A 56 -7.41 18.50 8.72
C TYR A 56 -7.38 17.86 10.10
N THR A 57 -6.25 17.97 10.77
CA THR A 57 -6.16 17.72 12.20
C THR A 57 -7.15 18.65 12.88
N ASN A 58 -8.04 18.07 13.69
CA ASN A 58 -9.09 18.76 14.44
C ASN A 58 -8.59 19.99 15.25
N HIS A 59 -7.28 20.11 15.48
CA HIS A 59 -6.65 21.30 16.07
C HIS A 59 -6.93 22.62 15.30
N SER A 60 -6.97 22.59 13.97
CA SER A 60 -7.25 23.78 13.15
C SER A 60 -8.71 24.21 13.27
N LEU A 61 -9.63 23.23 13.32
CA LEU A 61 -11.07 23.45 13.51
C LEU A 61 -11.39 23.92 14.93
N LEU A 62 -10.72 23.36 15.95
CA LEU A 62 -10.86 23.79 17.35
C LEU A 62 -10.41 25.24 17.55
N ARG A 63 -9.33 25.67 16.88
CA ARG A 63 -8.86 27.07 16.94
C ARG A 63 -9.85 28.03 16.27
N LEU A 64 -10.48 27.63 15.16
CA LEU A 64 -11.51 28.42 14.47
C LEU A 64 -12.78 28.57 15.30
N HIS A 65 -13.22 27.49 15.96
CA HIS A 65 -14.37 27.53 16.86
C HIS A 65 -14.14 28.44 18.08
N GLN A 66 -12.92 28.42 18.63
CA GLN A 66 -12.54 29.29 19.75
C GLN A 66 -12.53 30.78 19.39
N PHE A 67 -12.23 31.13 18.13
CA PHE A 67 -12.26 32.51 17.66
C PHE A 67 -13.68 33.04 17.48
N HIS A 68 -14.60 32.21 16.97
CA HIS A 68 -15.99 32.63 16.76
C HIS A 68 -16.84 32.66 18.03
N SER A 69 -16.46 31.91 19.06
CA SER A 69 -17.20 31.86 20.33
C SER A 69 -16.85 33.00 21.30
N ARG A 70 -15.99 33.96 20.91
CA ARG A 70 -15.59 35.14 21.70
C ARG A 70 -16.18 36.45 21.17
N LYS A 71 -17.47 36.46 20.85
CA LYS A 71 -18.26 37.67 20.58
C LYS A 71 -19.57 37.57 21.34
#